data_AF-A0A5B9MED0-F1
#
_entry.id   AF-A0A5B9MED0-F1
#
_cell.length_a   1.000
_cell.length_b   1.000
_cell.length_c   1.000
_cell.angle_alpha   90.00
_cell.angle_beta   90.00
_cell.angle_gamma   90.00
#
_symmetry.space_group_name_H-M   'P 1'
#
loop_
_entity.id
_entity.type
_entity.pdbx_description
1 polymer ?
#
loop_
_entity_poly.entity_id
_entity_poly.type
_entity_poly.pdbx_seq_one_letter_code
_entity_poly.pdbx_strand_id
1 'polypeptide(L)'
;MAVIQKRRSILDAESLKVFVYHDTEENERRLAEGRCRCGTEHNGRVFSLKELVRNNALYDPYCQDTLLSDDPIVPQSSVEAYRPGRYIYAVGESGDIRIALDCNRDHRDAIKHESLFHNANVMAAGEIGFQNGMIAFVDDSSGSYVTRGAMKSRPDFVGSLVNAIESNAIPIQDGVMEMLMDRLESFE
;
A
#
# COMPACT_ATOMS: atom_id res chain seq x y z
N MET A 1 -20.59 15.55 -25.84
CA MET A 1 -20.43 14.54 -24.77
C MET A 1 -19.76 13.30 -25.32
N ALA A 2 -18.43 13.30 -25.45
CA ALA A 2 -17.69 12.15 -25.97
C ALA A 2 -16.21 12.23 -25.56
N VAL A 3 -15.87 11.93 -24.30
CA VAL A 3 -14.46 11.79 -23.86
C VAL A 3 -14.25 10.64 -22.86
N ILE A 4 -15.24 9.77 -22.59
CA ILE A 4 -15.12 8.73 -21.52
C ILE A 4 -15.21 7.31 -22.09
N GLN A 5 -14.54 7.03 -23.21
CA GLN A 5 -14.62 5.68 -23.81
C GLN A 5 -13.32 5.10 -24.36
N LYS A 6 -12.16 5.72 -24.07
CA LYS A 6 -10.88 5.28 -24.66
C LYS A 6 -9.72 5.00 -23.68
N ARG A 7 -9.94 4.98 -22.37
CA ARG A 7 -8.89 4.71 -21.36
C ARG A 7 -9.00 3.31 -20.73
N ARG A 8 -9.41 2.29 -21.49
CA ARG A 8 -9.60 0.91 -20.98
C ARG A 8 -8.62 -0.14 -21.53
N SER A 9 -7.54 0.27 -22.21
CA SER A 9 -6.64 -0.67 -22.88
C SER A 9 -5.14 -0.39 -22.72
N ILE A 10 -4.68 0.13 -21.57
CA ILE A 10 -3.23 0.25 -21.29
C ILE A 10 -2.78 -0.87 -20.32
N LEU A 11 -3.49 -1.99 -20.28
CA LEU A 11 -3.03 -3.20 -19.60
C LEU A 11 -3.19 -4.37 -20.55
N ASP A 12 -2.27 -4.47 -21.51
CA ASP A 12 -2.04 -5.76 -22.15
C ASP A 12 -1.58 -6.73 -21.06
N ALA A 13 -2.37 -7.79 -20.88
CA ALA A 13 -2.22 -8.79 -19.82
C ALA A 13 -0.91 -9.58 -19.88
N GLU A 14 -0.07 -9.38 -20.92
CA GLU A 14 1.17 -10.14 -21.13
C GLU A 14 2.44 -9.52 -20.53
N SER A 15 2.37 -8.44 -19.75
CA SER A 15 3.56 -7.96 -19.01
C SER A 15 3.29 -7.28 -17.66
N LEU A 16 2.17 -7.58 -17.01
CA LEU A 16 1.95 -7.21 -15.62
C LEU A 16 3.05 -7.86 -14.77
N LYS A 17 4.10 -7.11 -14.43
CA LYS A 17 5.23 -7.64 -13.68
C LYS A 17 4.80 -7.80 -12.23
N VAL A 18 4.48 -9.03 -11.90
CA VAL A 18 4.19 -9.47 -10.55
C VAL A 18 5.46 -9.43 -9.70
N PHE A 19 5.36 -8.88 -8.50
CA PHE A 19 6.36 -9.08 -7.46
C PHE A 19 5.95 -10.30 -6.63
N VAL A 20 6.80 -11.33 -6.65
CA VAL A 20 6.59 -12.57 -5.92
C VAL A 20 7.51 -12.53 -4.70
N TYR A 21 6.95 -12.64 -3.50
CA TYR A 21 7.76 -12.70 -2.27
C TYR A 21 8.26 -14.11 -1.95
N HIS A 22 7.47 -15.14 -2.23
CA HIS A 22 7.64 -16.46 -1.61
C HIS A 22 8.87 -17.26 -2.08
N ASP A 23 9.61 -16.80 -3.10
CA ASP A 23 10.86 -17.43 -3.57
C ASP A 23 12.01 -16.43 -3.73
N THR A 24 12.00 -15.33 -2.96
CA THR A 24 13.11 -14.36 -2.97
C THR A 24 14.23 -14.80 -2.03
N GLU A 25 15.49 -14.49 -2.38
CA GLU A 25 16.64 -14.69 -1.49
C GLU A 25 16.42 -14.05 -0.10
N GLU A 26 15.71 -12.92 -0.06
CA GLU A 26 15.36 -12.24 1.20
C GLU A 26 14.34 -13.03 2.03
N ASN A 27 13.36 -13.69 1.40
CA ASN A 27 12.43 -14.58 2.09
C ASN A 27 13.15 -15.81 2.64
N GLU A 28 13.97 -16.48 1.83
CA GLU A 28 14.75 -17.64 2.26
C GLU A 28 15.66 -17.29 3.45
N ARG A 29 16.36 -16.15 3.38
CA ARG A 29 17.18 -15.63 4.47
C ARG A 29 16.35 -15.35 5.72
N ARG A 30 15.19 -14.71 5.60
CA ARG A 30 14.29 -14.42 6.74
C ARG A 30 13.69 -15.67 7.35
N LEU A 31 13.29 -16.65 6.55
CA LEU A 31 12.79 -17.96 7.00
C LEU A 31 13.88 -18.69 7.80
N ALA A 32 15.10 -18.76 7.28
CA ALA A 32 16.24 -19.35 7.98
C ALA A 32 16.56 -18.64 9.30
N GLU A 33 16.34 -17.33 9.39
CA GLU A 33 16.53 -16.53 10.61
C GLU A 33 15.33 -16.54 11.58
N GLY A 34 14.23 -17.24 11.25
CA GLY A 34 13.00 -17.22 12.04
C GLY A 34 12.31 -15.84 12.09
N ARG A 35 12.50 -15.03 11.05
CA ARG A 35 12.00 -13.65 10.92
C ARG A 35 10.82 -13.50 9.95
N CYS A 36 10.34 -14.58 9.31
CA CYS A 36 9.11 -14.51 8.51
C CYS A 36 7.91 -14.32 9.43
N ARG A 37 7.17 -13.23 9.25
CA ARG A 37 5.92 -12.92 9.97
C ARG A 37 4.67 -13.23 9.16
N CYS A 38 4.90 -13.92 8.05
CA CYS A 38 3.94 -14.39 7.09
C CYS A 38 3.00 -15.42 7.78
N GLY A 39 1.89 -14.95 8.37
CA GLY A 39 0.89 -15.80 9.06
C GLY A 39 0.97 -15.85 10.59
N THR A 40 1.76 -15.00 11.26
CA THR A 40 1.82 -15.00 12.73
C THR A 40 0.70 -14.14 13.35
N GLU A 41 -0.02 -14.68 14.34
CA GLU A 41 -1.04 -13.98 15.17
C GLU A 41 -0.50 -12.75 15.93
N HIS A 42 0.82 -12.58 15.93
CA HIS A 42 1.53 -11.52 16.62
C HIS A 42 2.24 -10.65 15.58
N ASN A 43 1.59 -9.54 15.22
CA ASN A 43 2.12 -8.17 15.35
C ASN A 43 1.60 -7.24 14.26
N GLY A 44 0.37 -6.77 14.51
CA GLY A 44 -0.31 -5.69 13.81
C GLY A 44 -1.35 -6.20 12.81
N ARG A 45 -2.44 -5.44 12.69
CA ARG A 45 -3.58 -5.82 11.87
C ARG A 45 -3.37 -5.33 10.44
N VAL A 46 -3.59 -6.23 9.48
CA VAL A 46 -3.69 -5.89 8.06
C VAL A 46 -5.14 -5.52 7.78
N PHE A 47 -5.34 -4.42 7.07
CA PHE A 47 -6.68 -3.94 6.72
C PHE A 47 -6.83 -3.85 5.21
N SER A 48 -8.00 -4.23 4.71
CA SER A 48 -8.43 -3.87 3.36
C SER A 48 -8.77 -2.39 3.35
N LEU A 49 -8.12 -1.60 2.48
CA LEU A 49 -8.36 -0.16 2.43
C LEU A 49 -9.81 0.16 2.01
N LYS A 50 -10.39 -0.69 1.16
CA LYS A 50 -11.79 -0.63 0.73
C LYS A 50 -12.76 -0.68 1.92
N GLU A 51 -12.48 -1.53 2.90
CA GLU A 51 -13.35 -1.71 4.08
C GLU A 51 -13.31 -0.50 5.03
N LEU A 52 -12.30 0.37 4.88
CA LEU A 52 -12.17 1.60 5.65
C LEU A 52 -12.90 2.78 5.03
N VAL A 53 -13.32 2.68 3.76
CA VAL A 53 -14.04 3.75 3.07
C VAL A 53 -15.48 3.85 3.57
N ARG A 54 -15.83 5.00 4.11
CA ARG A 54 -17.19 5.36 4.51
C ARG A 54 -17.44 6.82 4.16
N ASN A 55 -18.58 7.14 3.54
CA ASN A 55 -18.96 8.51 3.20
C ASN A 55 -17.86 9.30 2.46
N ASN A 56 -17.16 8.65 1.52
CA ASN A 56 -16.05 9.24 0.76
C ASN A 56 -14.83 9.67 1.61
N ALA A 57 -14.62 9.01 2.75
CA ALA A 57 -13.44 9.19 3.60
C ALA A 57 -12.96 7.85 4.16
N LEU A 58 -11.66 7.75 4.45
CA LEU A 58 -11.03 6.63 5.14
C LEU A 58 -11.13 6.87 6.65
N TYR A 59 -11.59 5.85 7.37
CA TYR A 59 -11.69 5.90 8.82
C TYR A 59 -10.65 5.00 9.47
N ASP A 60 -10.16 5.42 10.62
CA ASP A 60 -9.17 4.71 11.40
C ASP A 60 -9.74 3.34 11.84
N PRO A 61 -9.08 2.22 11.51
CA PRO A 61 -9.54 0.89 11.87
C PRO A 61 -9.47 0.59 13.38
N TYR A 62 -8.68 1.36 14.13
CA TYR A 62 -8.56 1.28 15.58
C TYR A 62 -9.52 2.24 16.29
N CYS A 63 -9.98 3.29 15.61
CA CYS A 63 -10.95 4.26 16.14
C CYS A 63 -12.05 4.57 15.11
N GLN A 64 -13.16 3.84 15.18
CA GLN A 64 -14.16 3.77 14.10
C GLN A 64 -14.80 5.11 13.69
N ASP A 65 -14.81 6.12 14.56
CA ASP A 65 -15.40 7.44 14.30
C ASP A 65 -14.35 8.52 13.97
N THR A 66 -13.09 8.13 13.84
CA THR A 66 -12.00 9.05 13.51
C THR A 66 -11.52 8.84 12.08
N LEU A 67 -11.23 9.94 11.39
CA LEU A 67 -10.62 9.89 10.07
C LEU A 67 -9.20 9.34 10.16
N LEU A 68 -8.83 8.49 9.21
CA LEU A 68 -7.49 7.95 9.11
C LEU A 68 -6.50 9.08 8.80
N SER A 69 -5.48 9.22 9.65
CA SER A 69 -4.42 10.22 9.51
C SER A 69 -3.11 9.64 10.02
N ASP A 70 -1.98 10.11 9.48
CA ASP A 70 -0.65 9.78 9.99
C ASP A 70 -0.36 10.48 11.34
N ASP A 71 -1.10 11.56 11.65
CA ASP A 71 -1.00 12.25 12.93
C ASP A 71 -1.55 11.39 14.09
N PRO A 72 -0.82 11.24 15.22
CA PRO A 72 -1.28 10.42 16.32
C PRO A 72 -2.48 11.07 17.02
N ILE A 73 -3.58 10.34 17.13
CA ILE A 73 -4.79 10.77 17.87
C ILE A 73 -4.64 10.57 19.40
N VAL A 74 -3.57 9.93 19.87
CA VAL A 74 -3.36 9.62 21.30
C VAL A 74 -2.55 10.71 22.00
N PRO A 75 -3.00 11.25 23.16
CA PRO A 75 -2.20 12.13 24.00
C PRO A 75 -0.88 11.45 24.41
N GLN A 76 0.24 12.15 24.22
CA GLN A 76 1.62 11.68 24.44
C GLN A 76 1.99 11.20 25.87
N SER A 77 1.04 11.09 26.79
CA SER A 77 1.31 10.84 28.22
C SER A 77 1.13 9.39 28.68
N SER A 78 0.75 8.46 27.81
CA SER A 78 0.70 7.04 28.16
C SER A 78 1.20 6.17 27.01
N VAL A 79 2.21 5.37 27.32
CA VAL A 79 2.92 4.38 26.48
C VAL A 79 4.15 4.93 25.75
N GLU A 80 5.30 4.44 26.20
CA GLU A 80 6.63 4.67 25.65
C GLU A 80 6.69 4.39 24.13
N ALA A 81 7.22 5.37 23.39
CA ALA A 81 7.72 5.26 22.02
C ALA A 81 6.73 4.89 20.89
N TYR A 82 5.59 5.58 20.77
CA TYR A 82 4.85 5.63 19.50
C TYR A 82 5.41 6.76 18.62
N ARG A 83 6.20 6.42 17.59
CA ARG A 83 6.43 7.33 16.46
C ARG A 83 5.24 7.20 15.52
N PRO A 84 4.68 8.28 14.96
CA PRO A 84 3.71 8.17 13.87
C PRO A 84 4.37 7.39 12.73
N GLY A 85 3.95 6.14 12.58
CA GLY A 85 4.45 5.24 11.54
C GLY A 85 3.62 5.47 10.29
N ARG A 86 4.29 5.64 9.16
CA ARG A 86 3.62 5.56 7.86
C ARG A 86 3.03 4.16 7.70
N TYR A 87 1.96 4.07 6.93
CA TYR A 87 1.45 2.76 6.55
C TYR A 87 2.28 2.20 5.41
N ILE A 88 2.43 0.89 5.37
CA ILE A 88 2.82 0.17 4.15
C ILE A 88 1.56 -0.22 3.39
N TYR A 89 1.66 -0.28 2.07
CA TYR A 89 0.62 -0.82 1.21
C TYR A 89 1.15 -1.87 0.24
N ALA A 90 0.24 -2.72 -0.22
CA ALA A 90 0.43 -3.57 -1.38
C ALA A 90 -0.89 -3.69 -2.14
N VAL A 91 -0.77 -3.93 -3.44
CA VAL A 91 -1.89 -4.15 -4.38
C VAL A 91 -1.82 -5.60 -4.86
N GLY A 92 -2.87 -6.37 -4.65
CA GLY A 92 -2.96 -7.74 -5.15
C GLY A 92 -3.39 -7.81 -6.62
N GLU A 93 -3.29 -8.98 -7.25
CA GLU A 93 -3.73 -9.23 -8.64
C GLU A 93 -5.21 -8.92 -8.88
N SER A 94 -6.05 -9.05 -7.84
CA SER A 94 -7.48 -8.71 -7.88
C SER A 94 -7.77 -7.21 -7.88
N GLY A 95 -6.74 -6.36 -7.74
CA GLY A 95 -6.92 -4.92 -7.53
C GLY A 95 -7.30 -4.54 -6.10
N ASP A 96 -7.18 -5.47 -5.15
CA ASP A 96 -7.36 -5.17 -3.72
C ASP A 96 -6.14 -4.43 -3.16
N ILE A 97 -6.37 -3.36 -2.37
CA ILE A 97 -5.31 -2.65 -1.64
C ILE A 97 -5.39 -3.02 -0.18
N ARG A 98 -4.27 -3.51 0.37
CA ARG A 98 -4.12 -3.78 1.80
C ARG A 98 -3.09 -2.88 2.42
N ILE A 99 -3.34 -2.48 3.67
CA ILE A 99 -2.46 -1.61 4.44
C ILE A 99 -2.16 -2.18 5.82
N ALA A 100 -1.05 -1.73 6.38
CA ALA A 100 -0.65 -2.01 7.75
C ALA A 100 0.25 -0.89 8.27
N LEU A 101 0.29 -0.69 9.59
CA LEU A 101 1.25 0.24 10.20
C LEU A 101 2.68 -0.31 10.07
N ASP A 102 3.60 0.48 9.52
CA ASP A 102 5.04 0.21 9.57
C ASP A 102 5.56 0.60 10.97
N CYS A 103 5.27 -0.22 11.99
CA CYS A 103 5.87 0.03 13.30
C CYS A 103 7.39 -0.17 13.21
N ASN A 104 8.13 0.82 13.71
CA ASN A 104 9.60 0.96 13.73
C ASN A 104 10.40 -0.21 13.10
N ARG A 105 11.01 0.06 11.94
CA ARG A 105 11.72 -0.90 11.07
C ARG A 105 12.79 -1.75 11.76
N ASP A 106 13.31 -1.27 12.89
CA ASP A 106 14.34 -1.95 13.70
C ASP A 106 13.76 -2.99 14.68
N HIS A 107 12.43 -3.08 14.82
CA HIS A 107 11.79 -4.08 15.66
C HIS A 107 11.56 -5.37 14.89
N ARG A 108 11.83 -6.50 15.57
CA ARG A 108 11.54 -7.85 15.06
C ARG A 108 10.06 -8.08 14.78
N ASP A 109 9.20 -7.26 15.37
CA ASP A 109 7.75 -7.37 15.36
C ASP A 109 7.09 -6.43 14.34
N ALA A 110 7.87 -5.71 13.53
CA ALA A 110 7.35 -4.84 12.47
C ALA A 110 6.62 -5.65 11.38
N ILE A 111 5.44 -5.18 10.96
CA ILE A 111 4.77 -5.73 9.77
C ILE A 111 5.65 -5.43 8.56
N LYS A 112 5.86 -6.44 7.73
CA LYS A 112 6.57 -6.31 6.48
C LYS A 112 5.60 -6.44 5.30
N HIS A 113 5.88 -5.81 4.16
CA HIS A 113 4.97 -5.75 3.01
C HIS A 113 4.44 -7.11 2.56
N GLU A 114 5.24 -8.17 2.66
CA GLU A 114 4.86 -9.55 2.37
C GLU A 114 3.70 -10.08 3.21
N SER A 115 3.45 -9.47 4.37
CA SER A 115 2.38 -9.87 5.27
C SER A 115 1.03 -9.37 4.77
N LEU A 116 1.02 -8.37 3.89
CA LEU A 116 -0.21 -7.81 3.32
C LEU A 116 -0.89 -8.84 2.40
N PHE A 117 -0.11 -9.55 1.60
CA PHE A 117 -0.58 -10.60 0.69
C PHE A 117 0.28 -11.85 0.86
N HIS A 118 -0.04 -12.64 1.90
CA HIS A 118 0.68 -13.86 2.24
C HIS A 118 0.73 -14.85 1.08
N ASN A 119 1.94 -15.20 0.62
CA ASN A 119 2.20 -16.12 -0.48
C ASN A 119 1.42 -15.80 -1.76
N ALA A 120 1.14 -14.52 -1.99
CA ALA A 120 0.43 -14.06 -3.15
C ALA A 120 1.25 -13.04 -3.93
N ASN A 121 0.93 -12.98 -5.21
CA ASN A 121 1.44 -12.05 -6.19
C ASN A 121 0.98 -10.63 -5.85
N VAL A 122 1.89 -9.66 -5.89
CA VAL A 122 1.54 -8.24 -5.76
C VAL A 122 1.94 -7.46 -7.00
N MET A 123 1.17 -6.43 -7.32
CA MET A 123 1.30 -5.62 -8.53
C MET A 123 1.97 -4.28 -8.25
N ALA A 124 1.80 -3.78 -7.03
CA ALA A 124 2.46 -2.58 -6.52
C ALA A 124 2.61 -2.69 -5.01
N ALA A 125 3.66 -2.09 -4.45
CA ALA A 125 3.88 -2.03 -3.01
C ALA A 125 4.81 -0.86 -2.66
N GLY A 126 4.61 -0.27 -1.49
CA GLY A 126 5.41 0.87 -1.03
C GLY A 126 4.89 1.42 0.29
N GLU A 127 5.20 2.68 0.59
CA GLU A 127 4.61 3.41 1.70
C GLU A 127 3.38 4.20 1.24
N ILE A 128 2.42 4.34 2.14
CA ILE A 128 1.22 5.15 1.97
C ILE A 128 1.02 6.00 3.22
N GLY A 129 0.64 7.26 3.02
CA GLY A 129 0.35 8.20 4.09
C GLY A 129 -1.04 8.79 3.95
N PHE A 130 -1.65 9.11 5.08
CA PHE A 130 -3.02 9.57 5.16
C PHE A 130 -3.12 10.93 5.85
N GLN A 131 -4.06 11.75 5.38
CA GLN A 131 -4.41 13.01 6.00
C GLN A 131 -5.92 13.21 5.88
N ASN A 132 -6.60 13.43 7.02
CA ASN A 132 -8.04 13.70 7.07
C ASN A 132 -8.89 12.69 6.29
N GLY A 133 -8.54 11.39 6.37
CA GLY A 133 -9.28 10.32 5.73
C GLY A 133 -9.06 10.22 4.22
N MET A 134 -7.98 10.79 3.70
CA MET A 134 -7.59 10.67 2.29
C MET A 134 -6.16 10.20 2.18
N ILE A 135 -5.84 9.49 1.09
CA ILE A 135 -4.46 9.25 0.69
C ILE A 135 -3.80 10.60 0.39
N ALA A 136 -2.75 10.93 1.14
CA ALA A 136 -1.99 12.17 1.01
C ALA A 136 -0.57 11.94 0.50
N PHE A 137 -0.12 10.68 0.50
CA PHE A 137 1.21 10.30 0.06
C PHE A 137 1.23 8.85 -0.38
N VAL A 138 1.97 8.55 -1.46
CA VAL A 138 2.33 7.20 -1.87
C VAL A 138 3.76 7.21 -2.43
N ASP A 139 4.50 6.14 -2.20
CA ASP A 139 5.76 5.87 -2.90
C ASP A 139 5.91 4.40 -3.31
N ASP A 140 7.11 4.04 -3.81
CA ASP A 140 7.50 2.69 -4.18
C ASP A 140 8.56 2.09 -3.24
N SER A 141 8.62 2.56 -1.99
CA SER A 141 9.58 2.07 -0.99
C SER A 141 9.08 0.78 -0.33
N SER A 142 9.46 -0.38 -0.87
CA SER A 142 9.27 -1.68 -0.19
C SER A 142 10.59 -2.38 0.08
N GLY A 143 10.83 -2.71 1.35
CA GLY A 143 11.99 -3.50 1.78
C GLY A 143 11.89 -5.00 1.47
N SER A 144 10.76 -5.46 0.92
CA SER A 144 10.49 -6.89 0.69
C SER A 144 10.23 -7.23 -0.77
N TYR A 145 9.67 -6.29 -1.54
CA TYR A 145 9.38 -6.49 -2.97
C TYR A 145 10.39 -5.81 -3.90
N VAL A 146 11.42 -5.12 -3.35
CA VAL A 146 12.49 -4.43 -4.11
C VAL A 146 11.90 -3.51 -5.19
N THR A 147 10.92 -2.70 -4.80
CA THR A 147 10.12 -1.84 -5.70
C THR A 147 10.72 -0.47 -5.95
N ARG A 148 11.83 -0.11 -5.30
CA ARG A 148 12.40 1.24 -5.37
C ARG A 148 12.74 1.64 -6.81
N GLY A 149 12.15 2.72 -7.30
CA GLY A 149 12.28 3.20 -8.67
C GLY A 149 11.19 2.71 -9.64
N ALA A 150 10.31 1.80 -9.23
CA ALA A 150 9.20 1.29 -10.04
C ALA A 150 8.22 2.41 -10.45
N MET A 151 7.90 3.37 -9.58
CA MET A 151 6.99 4.48 -9.94
C MET A 151 7.49 5.30 -11.14
N LYS A 152 8.80 5.30 -11.40
CA LYS A 152 9.42 6.04 -12.51
C LYS A 152 9.73 5.17 -13.73
N SER A 153 9.76 3.86 -13.57
CA SER A 153 10.28 2.93 -14.60
C SER A 153 9.26 1.90 -15.06
N ARG A 154 8.09 1.83 -14.42
CA ARG A 154 7.12 0.76 -14.58
C ARG A 154 5.68 1.31 -14.65
N PRO A 155 5.12 1.52 -15.86
CA PRO A 155 3.75 1.99 -16.01
C PRO A 155 2.73 1.00 -15.43
N ASP A 156 3.01 -0.30 -15.47
CA ASP A 156 2.19 -1.36 -14.90
C ASP A 156 2.05 -1.25 -13.37
N PHE A 157 3.13 -0.84 -12.69
CA PHE A 157 3.12 -0.59 -11.24
C PHE A 157 2.15 0.56 -10.89
N VAL A 158 2.32 1.71 -11.57
CA VAL A 158 1.49 2.90 -11.32
C VAL A 158 0.04 2.63 -11.73
N GLY A 159 -0.16 1.98 -12.87
CA GLY A 159 -1.48 1.63 -13.39
C GLY A 159 -2.24 0.68 -12.48
N SER A 160 -1.55 -0.29 -11.88
CA SER A 160 -2.15 -1.18 -10.89
C SER A 160 -2.61 -0.43 -9.64
N LEU A 161 -1.81 0.51 -9.14
CA LEU A 161 -2.19 1.35 -8.00
C LEU A 161 -3.39 2.25 -8.32
N VAL A 162 -3.36 2.96 -9.45
CA VAL A 162 -4.46 3.84 -9.89
C VAL A 162 -5.75 3.04 -10.06
N ASN A 163 -5.70 1.91 -10.78
CA ASN A 163 -6.86 1.06 -11.00
C ASN A 163 -7.45 0.54 -9.69
N ALA A 164 -6.60 0.17 -8.73
CA ALA A 164 -7.03 -0.31 -7.43
C ALA A 164 -7.68 0.80 -6.59
N ILE A 165 -7.17 2.03 -6.65
CA ILE A 165 -7.76 3.20 -5.99
C ILE A 165 -9.14 3.50 -6.59
N GLU A 166 -9.22 3.63 -7.91
CA GLU A 166 -10.47 3.97 -8.60
C GLU A 166 -11.54 2.88 -8.44
N SER A 167 -11.17 1.61 -8.65
CA SER A 167 -12.11 0.48 -8.60
C SER A 167 -12.69 0.25 -7.20
N ASN A 168 -11.98 0.67 -6.16
CA ASN A 168 -12.43 0.57 -4.77
C ASN A 168 -12.95 1.90 -4.21
N ALA A 169 -13.08 2.94 -5.04
CA ALA A 169 -13.52 4.28 -4.65
C ALA A 169 -12.75 4.83 -3.43
N ILE A 170 -11.43 4.63 -3.43
CA ILE A 170 -10.57 5.03 -2.31
C ILE A 170 -10.33 6.54 -2.37
N PRO A 171 -10.66 7.30 -1.31
CA PRO A 171 -10.43 8.74 -1.25
C PRO A 171 -8.94 9.08 -1.31
N ILE A 172 -8.58 9.98 -2.21
CA ILE A 172 -7.20 10.40 -2.48
C ILE A 172 -7.19 11.91 -2.76
N GLN A 173 -6.15 12.60 -2.30
CA GLN A 173 -5.97 14.02 -2.59
C GLN A 173 -5.66 14.22 -4.08
N ASP A 174 -6.26 15.27 -4.68
CA ASP A 174 -6.14 15.56 -6.10
C ASP A 174 -4.67 15.63 -6.56
N GLY A 175 -3.81 16.33 -5.84
CA GLY A 175 -2.38 16.44 -6.20
C GLY A 175 -1.62 15.11 -6.18
N VAL A 176 -2.07 14.12 -5.39
CA VAL A 176 -1.48 12.77 -5.40
C VAL A 176 -1.98 11.99 -6.62
N MET A 177 -3.27 12.09 -6.94
CA MET A 177 -3.83 11.47 -8.13
C MET A 177 -3.23 12.06 -9.41
N GLU A 178 -3.11 13.38 -9.50
CA GLU A 178 -2.43 14.08 -10.60
C GLU A 178 -0.99 13.57 -10.77
N MET A 179 -0.23 13.46 -9.68
CA MET A 179 1.14 12.91 -9.74
C MET A 179 1.17 11.48 -10.31
N LEU A 180 0.24 10.60 -9.91
CA LEU A 180 0.18 9.23 -10.43
C LEU A 180 -0.22 9.21 -11.92
N MET A 181 -1.16 10.06 -12.34
CA MET A 181 -1.58 10.17 -13.73
C MET A 181 -0.47 10.74 -14.61
N ASP A 182 0.24 11.79 -14.17
CA ASP A 182 1.41 12.34 -14.86
C ASP A 182 2.49 11.28 -15.06
N ARG A 183 2.68 10.39 -14.07
CA ARG A 183 3.62 9.27 -14.21
C ARG A 183 3.17 8.32 -15.32
N LEU A 184 1.90 7.93 -15.37
CA LEU A 184 1.37 7.07 -16.42
C LEU A 184 1.55 7.68 -17.82
N GLU A 185 1.22 8.96 -17.96
CA GLU A 185 1.33 9.68 -19.24
C GLU A 185 2.79 9.86 -19.68
N SER A 186 3.76 9.87 -18.74
CA SER A 186 5.19 9.98 -19.08
C SER A 186 5.80 8.72 -19.73
N PHE A 187 5.06 7.62 -19.82
CA PHE A 187 5.49 6.38 -20.48
C PHE A 187 4.95 6.22 -21.91
N GLU A 188 4.07 7.12 -22.37
CA GLU A 188 3.55 7.17 -23.74
C GLU A 188 4.50 7.94 -24.69
#